data_AF-A0A844Z9X2-F1
#
_entry.id   AF-A0A844Z9X2-F1
#
_cell.length_a   1.000
_cell.length_b   1.000
_cell.length_c   1.000
_cell.angle_alpha   90.00
_cell.angle_beta   90.00
_cell.angle_gamma   90.00
#
_symmetry.space_group_name_H-M   'P 1'
#
loop_
_entity.id
_entity.type
_entity.pdbx_description
1 polymer ?
#
loop_
_entity_poly.entity_id
_entity_poly.type
_entity_poly.pdbx_seq_one_letter_code
_entity_poly.pdbx_strand_id
1 'polypeptide(L)'
;MAVPADEKGDEHERIDAKRRWFGLAMIRGHLAQSLHDFPEDIDATSTLLRLALQDGTPILSDIVKEQEDYFLLPFATSEQRGNFEEREFATVVTPVRFSQPLKGVAQRVALSVASKGLPEGSIVRQVSLISLVLCATILLALYFELVAAALFLCAVGTAMIYAASTIDKLRNFGATRSRINTMLLGFELLAIAIVSLQPETGFSLVRIFAGVVLFGTLYIAQSKDTRWLEMLKDRATLFLFLSMAALVDQLLHTVMVLCVYVIAVLLWHDRETRITTD
;
A
#
# COMPACT_ATOMS: atom_id res chain seq x y z
N MET A 1 29.76 15.37 -3.87
CA MET A 1 29.60 14.04 -4.47
C MET A 1 28.66 14.16 -5.65
N ALA A 2 29.15 13.92 -6.86
CA ALA A 2 28.35 13.94 -8.09
C ALA A 2 28.51 12.61 -8.84
N VAL A 3 27.42 12.11 -9.44
CA VAL A 3 27.37 10.87 -10.22
C VAL A 3 27.42 11.21 -11.72
N PRO A 4 28.38 10.66 -12.50
CA PRO A 4 28.44 10.86 -13.95
C PRO A 4 27.50 9.91 -14.71
N ALA A 5 26.95 10.37 -15.83
CA ALA A 5 26.26 9.51 -16.80
C ALA A 5 27.24 9.02 -17.89
N ASP A 6 27.08 7.77 -18.34
CA ASP A 6 27.89 7.21 -19.43
C ASP A 6 27.68 7.95 -20.77
N GLU A 7 28.71 7.92 -21.62
CA GLU A 7 28.99 8.81 -22.76
C GLU A 7 27.93 8.90 -23.90
N LYS A 8 26.77 8.22 -23.84
CA LYS A 8 25.96 7.93 -25.04
C LYS A 8 24.57 8.55 -25.18
N GLY A 9 24.20 9.55 -24.38
CA GLY A 9 22.94 10.31 -24.61
C GLY A 9 23.18 11.81 -24.72
N ASP A 10 22.77 12.42 -25.84
CA ASP A 10 22.75 13.89 -26.04
C ASP A 10 21.74 14.63 -25.15
N GLU A 11 21.00 13.89 -24.34
CA GLU A 11 19.89 14.31 -23.49
C GLU A 11 20.33 14.79 -22.09
N HIS A 12 21.63 14.69 -21.77
CA HIS A 12 22.17 15.00 -20.44
C HIS A 12 22.98 16.30 -20.42
N GLU A 13 22.86 17.03 -19.32
CA GLU A 13 23.55 18.30 -19.09
C GLU A 13 25.07 18.09 -19.03
N ARG A 14 25.82 18.91 -19.78
CA ARG A 14 27.28 18.82 -19.86
C ARG A 14 27.90 19.64 -18.74
N ILE A 15 28.56 18.99 -17.77
CA ILE A 15 29.34 19.74 -16.76
C ILE A 15 30.67 20.22 -17.35
N ASP A 16 31.30 19.40 -18.20
CA ASP A 16 32.60 19.70 -18.81
C ASP A 16 32.69 19.10 -20.23
N ALA A 17 33.72 19.49 -21.00
CA ALA A 17 33.99 19.03 -22.36
C ALA A 17 34.00 17.50 -22.47
N LYS A 18 34.45 16.81 -21.41
CA LYS A 18 34.57 15.35 -21.34
C LYS A 18 33.51 14.66 -20.46
N ARG A 19 32.60 15.39 -19.82
CA ARG A 19 31.74 14.83 -18.76
C ARG A 19 30.30 15.34 -18.84
N ARG A 20 29.36 14.39 -18.74
CA ARG A 20 27.92 14.62 -18.64
C ARG A 20 27.41 14.20 -17.26
N TRP A 21 26.36 14.86 -16.80
CA TRP A 21 25.79 14.64 -15.47
C TRP A 21 24.36 14.16 -15.52
N PHE A 22 24.07 13.25 -14.59
CA PHE A 22 22.75 12.79 -14.28
C PHE A 22 22.72 12.39 -12.80
N GLY A 23 21.85 13.02 -12.02
CA GLY A 23 21.51 12.53 -10.69
C GLY A 23 21.73 13.52 -9.56
N LEU A 24 22.39 13.08 -8.49
CA LEU A 24 22.52 13.85 -7.25
C LEU A 24 23.90 14.49 -7.12
N ALA A 25 23.92 15.73 -6.64
CA ALA A 25 25.13 16.46 -6.29
C ALA A 25 25.05 16.93 -4.82
N MET A 26 25.89 16.37 -3.95
CA MET A 26 26.13 16.94 -2.62
C MET A 26 27.29 17.92 -2.69
N ILE A 27 26.98 19.20 -2.50
CA ILE A 27 27.94 20.31 -2.62
C ILE A 27 28.05 21.00 -1.25
N ARG A 28 29.25 21.45 -0.90
CA ARG A 28 29.47 22.21 0.34
C ARG A 28 28.76 23.56 0.25
N GLY A 29 28.06 23.95 1.32
CA GLY A 29 27.23 25.16 1.32
C GLY A 29 27.96 26.45 0.97
N HIS A 30 29.27 26.54 1.21
CA HIS A 30 30.06 27.72 0.83
C HIS A 30 30.13 27.93 -0.69
N LEU A 31 30.11 26.87 -1.49
CA LEU A 31 30.10 26.98 -2.97
C LEU A 31 28.75 27.49 -3.49
N ALA A 32 27.66 27.22 -2.75
CA ALA A 32 26.35 27.80 -3.04
C ALA A 32 26.25 29.27 -2.65
N GLN A 33 27.06 29.74 -1.71
CA GLN A 33 27.17 31.17 -1.40
C GLN A 33 27.95 31.90 -2.50
N SER A 34 28.98 31.27 -3.07
CA SER A 34 29.77 31.83 -4.18
C SER A 34 28.96 32.08 -5.46
N LEU A 35 27.77 31.50 -5.60
CA LEU A 35 26.85 31.85 -6.70
C LEU A 35 26.44 33.33 -6.69
N HIS A 36 26.45 33.98 -5.53
CA HIS A 36 26.09 35.40 -5.42
C HIS A 36 27.08 36.32 -6.15
N ASP A 37 28.31 35.86 -6.37
CA ASP A 37 29.35 36.63 -7.07
C ASP A 37 29.22 36.54 -8.61
N PHE A 38 28.26 35.75 -9.13
CA PHE A 38 28.01 35.59 -10.55
C PHE A 38 26.84 36.46 -11.04
N PRO A 39 26.79 36.82 -12.35
CA PRO A 39 25.67 37.54 -12.93
C PRO A 39 24.35 36.79 -12.80
N GLU A 40 23.22 37.49 -12.66
CA GLU A 40 21.90 36.84 -12.45
C GLU A 40 21.45 35.92 -13.60
N ASP A 41 22.02 36.07 -14.80
CA ASP A 41 21.68 35.31 -16.02
C ASP A 41 22.40 33.93 -16.12
N ILE A 42 23.12 33.49 -15.08
CA ILE A 42 23.80 32.18 -15.11
C ILE A 42 22.84 31.02 -14.80
N ASP A 43 23.12 29.87 -15.41
CA ASP A 43 22.55 28.62 -14.94
C ASP A 43 23.22 28.22 -13.61
N ALA A 44 22.48 28.40 -12.51
CA ALA A 44 22.95 28.11 -11.17
C ALA A 44 23.37 26.64 -11.00
N THR A 45 22.69 25.70 -11.66
CA THR A 45 22.95 24.26 -11.53
C THR A 45 24.26 23.90 -12.20
N SER A 46 24.41 24.27 -13.48
CA SER A 46 25.65 24.10 -14.24
C SER A 46 26.85 24.78 -13.56
N THR A 47 26.64 25.99 -13.03
CA THR A 47 27.71 26.76 -12.36
C THR A 47 28.13 26.11 -11.05
N LEU A 48 27.17 25.69 -10.22
CA LEU A 48 27.44 24.95 -8.98
C LEU A 48 28.19 23.65 -9.22
N LEU A 49 27.80 22.88 -10.22
CA LEU A 49 28.47 21.63 -10.58
C LEU A 49 29.91 21.90 -11.00
N ARG A 50 30.15 22.96 -11.78
CA ARG A 50 31.50 23.37 -12.18
C ARG A 50 32.34 23.86 -11.01
N LEU A 51 31.77 24.68 -10.11
CA LEU A 51 32.42 25.12 -8.87
C LEU A 51 32.77 23.94 -7.97
N ALA A 52 31.86 22.98 -7.83
CA ALA A 52 32.11 21.75 -7.07
C ALA A 52 33.26 20.94 -7.67
N LEU A 53 33.32 20.80 -8.99
CA LEU A 53 34.42 20.14 -9.68
C LEU A 53 35.75 20.88 -9.50
N GLN A 54 35.73 22.22 -9.56
CA GLN A 54 36.91 23.06 -9.37
C GLN A 54 37.42 23.03 -7.92
N ASP A 55 36.52 22.94 -6.92
CA ASP A 55 36.85 22.72 -5.50
C ASP A 55 37.38 21.31 -5.22
N GLY A 56 37.50 20.46 -6.25
CA GLY A 56 37.99 19.08 -6.10
C GLY A 56 36.97 18.15 -5.47
N THR A 57 35.67 18.45 -5.56
CA THR A 57 34.62 17.56 -5.06
C THR A 57 34.76 16.18 -5.73
N PRO A 58 34.84 15.09 -4.95
CA PRO A 58 35.03 13.76 -5.51
C PRO A 58 33.84 13.37 -6.39
N ILE A 59 34.17 12.83 -7.56
CA ILE A 59 33.23 12.24 -8.50
C ILE A 59 33.21 10.75 -8.19
N LEU A 60 32.02 10.23 -7.93
CA LEU A 60 31.84 8.84 -7.55
C LEU A 60 31.14 8.14 -8.71
N SER A 61 31.94 7.62 -9.64
CA SER A 61 31.47 6.82 -10.79
C SER A 61 31.15 5.38 -10.41
N ASP A 62 31.81 4.85 -9.38
CA ASP A 62 31.82 3.42 -9.10
C ASP A 62 30.85 3.01 -7.97
N ILE A 63 30.35 3.95 -7.17
CA ILE A 63 29.38 3.66 -6.09
C ILE A 63 28.05 3.15 -6.65
N VAL A 64 27.66 3.61 -7.85
CA VAL A 64 26.45 3.14 -8.53
C VAL A 64 26.59 1.69 -9.03
N LYS A 65 27.81 1.17 -9.17
CA LYS A 65 28.05 -0.22 -9.58
C LYS A 65 28.08 -1.21 -8.42
N GLU A 66 28.44 -0.78 -7.20
CA GLU A 66 28.58 -1.66 -6.03
C GLU A 66 27.37 -1.67 -5.10
N GLN A 67 26.53 -0.63 -5.11
CA GLN A 67 25.29 -0.59 -4.34
C GLN A 67 24.08 -0.51 -5.27
N GLU A 68 23.38 -1.64 -5.42
CA GLU A 68 22.09 -1.74 -6.14
C GLU A 68 20.99 -0.82 -5.55
N ASP A 69 21.23 -0.20 -4.39
CA ASP A 69 20.25 0.53 -3.59
C ASP A 69 20.00 2.02 -3.98
N TYR A 70 20.68 2.57 -4.99
CA TYR A 70 20.54 3.99 -5.32
C TYR A 70 19.68 4.26 -6.56
N PHE A 71 18.60 5.05 -6.33
CA PHE A 71 17.54 5.51 -7.23
C PHE A 71 17.95 6.30 -8.50
N LEU A 72 19.21 6.25 -8.93
CA LEU A 72 19.76 7.08 -10.00
C LEU A 72 20.50 6.27 -11.04
N LEU A 73 19.88 5.23 -11.55
CA LEU A 73 20.40 4.52 -12.72
C LEU A 73 19.98 5.26 -14.00
N PRO A 74 20.92 5.70 -14.85
CA PRO A 74 20.59 6.12 -16.19
C PRO A 74 20.15 4.88 -16.98
N PHE A 75 18.85 4.74 -17.23
CA PHE A 75 18.36 3.66 -18.10
C PHE A 75 18.70 4.00 -19.55
N ALA A 76 19.60 3.24 -20.16
CA ALA A 76 19.99 3.43 -21.55
C ALA A 76 18.88 2.97 -22.53
N THR A 77 17.90 2.20 -22.05
CA THR A 77 16.81 1.64 -22.87
C THR A 77 15.49 1.61 -22.09
N SER A 78 14.36 1.78 -22.78
CA SER A 78 13.02 1.63 -22.17
C SER A 78 12.78 0.26 -21.54
N GLU A 79 13.40 -0.79 -22.09
CA GLU A 79 13.37 -2.16 -21.57
C GLU A 79 14.13 -2.32 -20.24
N GLN A 80 15.28 -1.65 -20.09
CA GLN A 80 16.06 -1.65 -18.84
C GLN A 80 15.31 -0.90 -17.72
N ARG A 81 14.60 0.18 -18.09
CA ARG A 81 13.72 0.90 -17.17
C ARG A 81 12.55 0.03 -16.70
N GLY A 82 11.88 -0.67 -17.62
CA GLY A 82 10.77 -1.57 -17.26
C GLY A 82 11.19 -2.70 -16.33
N ASN A 83 12.34 -3.33 -16.60
CA ASN A 83 12.86 -4.42 -15.77
C ASN A 83 13.33 -3.94 -14.38
N PHE A 84 13.87 -2.72 -14.28
CA PHE A 84 14.24 -2.13 -12.99
C PHE A 84 13.02 -1.69 -12.19
N GLU A 85 12.06 -1.01 -12.83
CA GLU A 85 10.79 -0.63 -12.21
C GLU A 85 10.07 -1.88 -11.66
N GLU A 86 10.02 -2.98 -12.42
CA GLU A 86 9.40 -4.22 -11.96
C GLU A 86 10.11 -4.86 -10.76
N ARG A 87 11.45 -4.81 -10.72
CA ARG A 87 12.25 -5.31 -9.59
C ARG A 87 12.12 -4.43 -8.35
N GLU A 88 12.15 -3.11 -8.50
CA GLU A 88 12.00 -2.18 -7.38
C GLU A 88 10.55 -2.07 -6.87
N PHE A 89 9.55 -2.25 -7.74
CA PHE A 89 8.17 -2.39 -7.29
C PHE A 89 7.99 -3.66 -6.45
N ALA A 90 8.80 -4.69 -6.66
CA ALA A 90 8.78 -5.90 -5.83
C ALA A 90 9.46 -5.70 -4.45
N THR A 91 10.43 -4.79 -4.31
CA THR A 91 11.10 -4.49 -3.03
C THR A 91 10.29 -3.54 -2.14
N VAL A 92 9.56 -2.58 -2.72
CA VAL A 92 8.74 -1.61 -1.97
C VAL A 92 7.46 -2.24 -1.40
N VAL A 93 6.94 -3.31 -2.02
CA VAL A 93 5.70 -3.94 -1.57
C VAL A 93 5.97 -5.21 -0.79
N THR A 94 5.66 -5.18 0.52
CA THR A 94 5.73 -6.36 1.40
C THR A 94 5.11 -7.59 0.73
N PRO A 95 5.82 -8.73 0.69
CA PRO A 95 5.31 -9.95 0.08
C PRO A 95 4.06 -10.42 0.83
N VAL A 96 2.98 -10.65 0.10
CA VAL A 96 1.73 -11.16 0.68
C VAL A 96 1.91 -12.64 1.00
N ARG A 97 1.64 -13.02 2.25
CA ARG A 97 1.64 -14.43 2.67
C ARG A 97 0.49 -15.17 1.96
N PHE A 98 0.69 -16.45 1.66
CA PHE A 98 -0.34 -17.30 0.99
C PHE A 98 -1.69 -17.34 1.74
N SER A 99 -1.64 -17.09 3.04
CA SER A 99 -2.77 -16.94 3.94
C SER A 99 -3.64 -15.70 3.70
N GLN A 100 -3.26 -14.74 2.83
CA GLN A 100 -4.06 -13.53 2.53
C GLN A 100 -4.42 -13.47 1.03
N PRO A 101 -5.28 -14.39 0.54
CA PRO A 101 -5.43 -14.63 -0.88
C PRO A 101 -6.04 -13.43 -1.62
N LEU A 102 -7.08 -12.78 -1.09
CA LEU A 102 -7.75 -11.68 -1.77
C LEU A 102 -6.89 -10.41 -1.74
N LYS A 103 -6.20 -10.16 -0.62
CA LYS A 103 -5.20 -9.09 -0.56
C LYS A 103 -4.05 -9.32 -1.56
N GLY A 104 -3.61 -10.57 -1.74
CA GLY A 104 -2.60 -10.96 -2.71
C GLY A 104 -3.04 -10.70 -4.15
N VAL A 105 -4.28 -11.09 -4.49
CA VAL A 105 -4.87 -10.78 -5.80
C VAL A 105 -4.99 -9.28 -6.01
N ALA A 106 -5.49 -8.53 -5.03
CA ALA A 106 -5.61 -7.07 -5.11
C ALA A 106 -4.25 -6.38 -5.33
N GLN A 107 -3.19 -6.87 -4.67
CA GLN A 107 -1.83 -6.38 -4.86
C GLN A 107 -1.29 -6.70 -6.27
N ARG A 108 -1.53 -7.91 -6.79
CA ARG A 108 -1.14 -8.25 -8.18
C ARG A 108 -1.86 -7.39 -9.21
N VAL A 109 -3.15 -7.15 -9.02
CA VAL A 109 -3.92 -6.25 -9.89
C VAL A 109 -3.34 -4.84 -9.80
N ALA A 110 -3.07 -4.33 -8.60
CA ALA A 110 -2.44 -3.03 -8.40
C ALA A 110 -1.08 -2.90 -9.11
N LEU A 111 -0.21 -3.91 -8.98
CA LEU A 111 1.09 -3.94 -9.66
C LEU A 111 0.95 -3.98 -11.18
N SER A 112 0.00 -4.75 -11.72
CA SER A 112 -0.27 -4.82 -13.16
C SER A 112 -0.82 -3.51 -13.75
N VAL A 113 -1.48 -2.70 -12.91
CA VAL A 113 -1.96 -1.36 -13.29
C VAL A 113 -0.81 -0.36 -13.16
N ALA A 114 -0.02 -0.42 -12.09
CA ALA A 114 1.13 0.45 -11.87
C ALA A 114 2.19 0.29 -12.97
N SER A 115 2.43 -0.94 -13.45
CA SER A 115 3.39 -1.21 -14.54
C SER A 115 2.96 -0.63 -15.90
N LYS A 116 1.68 -0.32 -16.09
CA LYS A 116 1.15 0.34 -17.29
C LYS A 116 1.21 1.87 -17.23
N GLY A 117 1.76 2.41 -16.15
CA GLY A 117 1.81 3.84 -15.85
C GLY A 117 0.93 4.19 -14.65
N LEU A 118 1.52 4.93 -13.71
CA LEU A 118 0.78 5.45 -12.56
C LEU A 118 -0.21 6.51 -13.06
N PRO A 119 -1.52 6.36 -12.78
CA PRO A 119 -2.51 7.33 -13.25
C PRO A 119 -2.22 8.73 -12.70
N GLU A 120 -2.21 9.71 -13.58
CA GLU A 120 -2.09 11.12 -13.23
C GLU A 120 -3.32 11.55 -12.41
N GLY A 121 -3.17 11.59 -11.08
CA GLY A 121 -4.25 11.99 -10.19
C GLY A 121 -4.14 11.40 -8.78
N SER A 122 -5.04 11.84 -7.89
CA SER A 122 -5.16 11.25 -6.56
C SER A 122 -6.02 9.99 -6.65
N ILE A 123 -5.37 8.82 -6.77
CA ILE A 123 -6.02 7.50 -6.71
C ILE A 123 -6.93 7.40 -5.49
N VAL A 124 -6.49 7.95 -4.36
CA VAL A 124 -7.27 8.04 -3.12
C VAL A 124 -8.61 8.77 -3.34
N ARG A 125 -8.66 9.81 -4.17
CA ARG A 125 -9.92 10.51 -4.48
C ARG A 125 -10.84 9.65 -5.34
N GLN A 126 -10.32 8.98 -6.37
CA GLN A 126 -11.12 8.10 -7.22
C GLN A 126 -11.69 6.93 -6.42
N VAL A 127 -10.85 6.31 -5.57
CA VAL A 127 -11.25 5.21 -4.69
C VAL A 127 -12.27 5.68 -3.66
N SER A 128 -12.15 6.90 -3.14
CA SER A 128 -13.17 7.45 -2.22
C SER A 128 -14.53 7.62 -2.90
N LEU A 129 -14.58 8.07 -4.16
CA LEU A 129 -15.82 8.21 -4.93
C LEU A 129 -16.43 6.84 -5.22
N ILE A 130 -15.62 5.88 -5.66
CA ILE A 130 -16.08 4.51 -5.90
C ILE A 130 -16.58 3.87 -4.61
N SER A 131 -15.88 4.09 -3.49
CA SER A 131 -16.30 3.59 -2.17
C SER A 131 -17.64 4.19 -1.74
N LEU A 132 -17.88 5.47 -2.01
CA LEU A 132 -19.17 6.11 -1.74
C LEU A 132 -20.30 5.49 -2.57
N VAL A 133 -20.06 5.26 -3.86
CA VAL A 133 -21.02 4.58 -4.75
C VAL A 133 -21.29 3.16 -4.26
N LEU A 134 -20.24 2.41 -3.89
CA LEU A 134 -20.37 1.07 -3.31
C LEU A 134 -21.19 1.09 -2.02
N CYS A 135 -20.94 2.02 -1.10
CA CYS A 135 -21.75 2.16 0.11
C CYS A 135 -23.23 2.37 -0.22
N ALA A 136 -23.54 3.24 -1.18
CA ALA A 136 -24.91 3.45 -1.64
C ALA A 136 -25.53 2.18 -2.25
N THR A 137 -24.76 1.43 -3.05
CA THR A 137 -25.20 0.14 -3.62
C THR A 137 -25.43 -0.92 -2.54
N ILE A 138 -24.60 -0.94 -1.48
CA ILE A 138 -24.77 -1.88 -0.37
C ILE A 138 -26.04 -1.56 0.42
N LEU A 139 -26.31 -0.28 0.69
CA LEU A 139 -27.56 0.14 1.34
C LEU A 139 -28.78 -0.21 0.48
N LEU A 140 -28.68 -0.07 -0.84
CA LEU A 140 -29.72 -0.51 -1.76
C LEU A 140 -29.91 -2.03 -1.74
N ALA A 141 -28.82 -2.80 -1.73
CA ALA A 141 -28.89 -4.26 -1.62
C ALA A 141 -29.55 -4.71 -0.30
N LEU A 142 -29.26 -4.03 0.80
CA LEU A 142 -29.92 -4.23 2.09
C LEU A 142 -31.42 -3.92 2.04
N TYR A 143 -31.82 -2.87 1.33
CA TYR A 143 -33.24 -2.53 1.13
C TYR A 143 -34.01 -3.64 0.41
N PHE A 144 -33.37 -4.33 -0.54
CA PHE A 144 -33.94 -5.52 -1.22
C PHE A 144 -33.69 -6.83 -0.47
N GLU A 145 -33.22 -6.78 0.77
CA GLU A 145 -32.96 -7.97 1.61
C GLU A 145 -31.87 -8.90 1.06
N LEU A 146 -31.04 -8.42 0.12
CA LEU A 146 -29.95 -9.18 -0.50
C LEU A 146 -28.68 -9.14 0.37
N VAL A 147 -28.76 -9.72 1.56
CA VAL A 147 -27.68 -9.73 2.58
C VAL A 147 -26.37 -10.31 2.02
N ALA A 148 -26.44 -11.42 1.29
CA ALA A 148 -25.27 -12.05 0.69
C ALA A 148 -24.59 -11.13 -0.34
N ALA A 149 -25.37 -10.41 -1.15
CA ALA A 149 -24.85 -9.45 -2.13
C ALA A 149 -24.23 -8.23 -1.44
N ALA A 150 -24.84 -7.72 -0.37
CA ALA A 150 -24.30 -6.65 0.45
C ALA A 150 -22.92 -7.00 1.01
N LEU A 151 -22.76 -8.19 1.59
CA LEU A 151 -21.46 -8.69 2.11
C LEU A 151 -20.44 -8.93 1.00
N PHE A 152 -20.88 -9.43 -0.15
CA PHE A 152 -20.01 -9.60 -1.31
C PHE A 152 -19.46 -8.25 -1.80
N LEU A 153 -20.31 -7.22 -1.87
CA LEU A 153 -19.88 -5.86 -2.21
C LEU A 153 -18.91 -5.27 -1.18
N CYS A 154 -19.07 -5.59 0.12
CA CYS A 154 -18.06 -5.25 1.13
C CYS A 154 -16.71 -5.91 0.85
N ALA A 155 -16.70 -7.19 0.43
CA ALA A 155 -15.49 -7.91 0.05
C ALA A 155 -14.78 -7.22 -1.14
N VAL A 156 -15.55 -6.88 -2.17
CA VAL A 156 -15.05 -6.17 -3.36
C VAL A 156 -14.49 -4.80 -2.98
N GLY A 157 -15.24 -3.99 -2.22
CA GLY A 157 -14.81 -2.66 -1.79
C GLY A 157 -13.51 -2.71 -0.98
N THR A 158 -13.38 -3.70 -0.10
CA THR A 158 -12.16 -3.90 0.69
C THR A 158 -10.96 -4.31 -0.16
N ALA A 159 -11.16 -5.21 -1.13
CA ALA A 159 -10.12 -5.58 -2.09
C ALA A 159 -9.66 -4.36 -2.92
N MET A 160 -10.58 -3.49 -3.33
CA MET A 160 -10.24 -2.23 -4.02
C MET A 160 -9.44 -1.29 -3.13
N ILE A 161 -9.77 -1.17 -1.84
CA ILE A 161 -8.99 -0.40 -0.86
C ILE A 161 -7.57 -0.97 -0.74
N TYR A 162 -7.40 -2.30 -0.70
CA TYR A 162 -6.08 -2.92 -0.68
C TYR A 162 -5.26 -2.61 -1.94
N ALA A 163 -5.87 -2.71 -3.12
CA ALA A 163 -5.23 -2.34 -4.38
C ALA A 163 -4.81 -0.85 -4.36
N ALA A 164 -5.72 0.04 -3.98
CA ALA A 164 -5.45 1.48 -3.85
C ALA A 164 -4.30 1.78 -2.88
N SER A 165 -4.26 1.09 -1.74
CA SER A 165 -3.21 1.26 -0.74
C SER A 165 -1.85 0.80 -1.24
N THR A 166 -1.82 -0.22 -2.08
CA THR A 166 -0.59 -0.70 -2.72
C THR A 166 -0.06 0.36 -3.68
N ILE A 167 -0.93 0.93 -4.53
CA ILE A 167 -0.50 1.96 -5.49
C ILE A 167 -0.09 3.25 -4.77
N ASP A 168 -0.77 3.62 -3.69
CA ASP A 168 -0.38 4.80 -2.87
C ASP A 168 0.98 4.59 -2.18
N LYS A 169 1.27 3.37 -1.69
CA LYS A 169 2.59 3.02 -1.15
C LYS A 169 3.68 3.07 -2.22
N LEU A 170 3.42 2.55 -3.41
CA LEU A 170 4.35 2.62 -4.54
C LEU A 170 4.66 4.07 -4.92
N ARG A 171 3.64 4.92 -4.96
CA ARG A 171 3.79 6.35 -5.30
C ARG A 171 4.55 7.14 -4.23
N ASN A 172 4.33 6.85 -2.96
CA ASN A 172 4.90 7.60 -1.85
C ASN A 172 6.10 6.88 -1.19
N PHE A 173 6.77 5.97 -1.90
CA PHE A 173 7.92 5.20 -1.42
C PHE A 173 7.72 4.60 -0.01
N GLY A 174 6.57 3.95 0.20
CA GLY A 174 6.22 3.27 1.45
C GLY A 174 5.49 4.13 2.48
N ALA A 175 5.34 5.45 2.28
CA ALA A 175 4.55 6.27 3.18
C ALA A 175 3.04 6.01 3.00
N THR A 176 2.41 5.42 4.01
CA THR A 176 0.97 5.10 3.99
C THR A 176 0.13 6.27 4.48
N ARG A 177 -0.92 6.67 3.75
CA ARG A 177 -1.87 7.71 4.20
C ARG A 177 -2.94 7.16 5.16
N SER A 178 -3.22 7.94 6.21
CA SER A 178 -4.23 7.67 7.25
C SER A 178 -5.65 7.38 6.73
N ARG A 179 -6.08 8.01 5.62
CA ARG A 179 -7.44 7.85 5.07
C ARG A 179 -7.84 6.42 4.71
N ILE A 180 -6.87 5.58 4.37
CA ILE A 180 -7.11 4.19 3.95
C ILE A 180 -7.65 3.36 5.14
N ASN A 181 -7.08 3.54 6.32
CA ASN A 181 -7.55 2.87 7.53
C ASN A 181 -8.95 3.35 7.93
N THR A 182 -9.26 4.64 7.74
CA THR A 182 -10.62 5.17 8.00
C THR A 182 -11.67 4.55 7.08
N MET A 183 -11.35 4.36 5.79
CA MET A 183 -12.28 3.72 4.84
C MET A 183 -12.52 2.25 5.18
N LEU A 184 -11.46 1.52 5.55
CA LEU A 184 -11.57 0.12 5.96
C LEU A 184 -12.51 -0.04 7.17
N LEU A 185 -12.35 0.84 8.16
CA LEU A 185 -13.23 0.89 9.33
C LEU A 185 -14.68 1.18 8.95
N GLY A 186 -14.91 2.03 7.94
CA GLY A 186 -16.25 2.26 7.39
C GLY A 186 -16.92 0.98 6.87
N PHE A 187 -16.20 0.15 6.12
CA PHE A 187 -16.70 -1.15 5.65
C PHE A 187 -16.92 -2.16 6.79
N GLU A 188 -16.07 -2.16 7.82
CA GLU A 188 -16.27 -2.99 9.02
C GLU A 188 -17.55 -2.60 9.77
N LEU A 189 -17.79 -1.29 9.99
CA LEU A 189 -19.03 -0.80 10.58
C LEU A 189 -20.26 -1.17 9.75
N LEU A 190 -20.14 -1.08 8.43
CA LEU A 190 -21.21 -1.43 7.50
C LEU A 190 -21.49 -2.94 7.57
N ALA A 191 -20.47 -3.79 7.64
CA ALA A 191 -20.65 -5.23 7.84
C ALA A 191 -21.32 -5.57 9.18
N ILE A 192 -20.98 -4.86 10.27
CA ILE A 192 -21.67 -4.99 11.56
C ILE A 192 -23.16 -4.63 11.39
N ALA A 193 -23.47 -3.53 10.70
CA ALA A 193 -24.84 -3.14 10.43
C ALA A 193 -25.60 -4.19 9.60
N ILE A 194 -24.98 -4.76 8.55
CA ILE A 194 -25.56 -5.84 7.73
C ILE A 194 -25.89 -7.07 8.58
N VAL A 195 -24.95 -7.53 9.42
CA VAL A 195 -25.17 -8.71 10.29
C VAL A 195 -26.29 -8.46 11.31
N SER A 196 -26.44 -7.21 11.73
CA SER A 196 -27.42 -6.77 12.74
C SER A 196 -28.83 -6.59 12.19
N LEU A 197 -28.93 -6.13 10.94
CA LEU A 197 -30.17 -5.83 10.23
C LEU A 197 -30.51 -7.00 9.30
N GLN A 198 -30.95 -8.12 9.86
CA GLN A 198 -31.60 -9.16 9.06
C GLN A 198 -33.12 -8.96 9.06
N PRO A 199 -33.77 -8.98 7.88
CA PRO A 199 -35.18 -8.66 7.74
C PRO A 199 -36.08 -9.66 8.49
N GLU A 200 -35.74 -10.95 8.47
CA GLU A 200 -36.61 -12.00 9.03
C GLU A 200 -36.76 -11.97 10.55
N THR A 201 -35.71 -11.58 11.28
CA THR A 201 -35.71 -11.62 12.76
C THR A 201 -35.74 -10.25 13.42
N GLY A 202 -35.67 -9.18 12.63
CA GLY A 202 -35.55 -7.81 13.13
C GLY A 202 -34.26 -7.54 13.92
N PHE A 203 -34.27 -6.43 14.66
CA PHE A 203 -33.14 -5.97 15.46
C PHE A 203 -32.88 -6.92 16.64
N SER A 204 -31.65 -7.45 16.73
CA SER A 204 -31.23 -8.28 17.85
C SER A 204 -29.90 -7.80 18.42
N LEU A 205 -29.90 -7.50 19.72
CA LEU A 205 -28.69 -7.12 20.46
C LEU A 205 -27.61 -8.21 20.39
N VAL A 206 -28.01 -9.49 20.28
CA VAL A 206 -27.07 -10.61 20.15
C VAL A 206 -26.28 -10.53 18.84
N ARG A 207 -26.93 -10.12 17.73
CA ARG A 207 -26.28 -9.98 16.42
C ARG A 207 -25.29 -8.83 16.38
N ILE A 208 -25.68 -7.68 16.96
CA ILE A 208 -24.80 -6.52 17.13
C ILE A 208 -23.60 -6.90 17.96
N PHE A 209 -23.84 -7.53 19.11
CA PHE A 209 -22.79 -8.00 19.99
C PHE A 209 -21.84 -8.95 19.27
N ALA A 210 -22.37 -9.95 18.54
CA ALA A 210 -21.56 -10.90 17.80
C ALA A 210 -20.70 -10.20 16.71
N GLY A 211 -21.27 -9.28 15.95
CA GLY A 211 -20.53 -8.49 14.96
C GLY A 211 -19.44 -7.64 15.60
N VAL A 212 -19.77 -6.87 16.64
CA VAL A 212 -18.80 -6.03 17.36
C VAL A 212 -17.68 -6.86 17.97
N VAL A 213 -18.00 -8.01 18.57
CA VAL A 213 -17.00 -8.94 19.13
C VAL A 213 -16.11 -9.51 18.03
N LEU A 214 -16.66 -9.91 16.88
CA LEU A 214 -15.85 -10.44 15.77
C LEU A 214 -14.84 -9.40 15.28
N PHE A 215 -15.31 -8.20 14.92
CA PHE A 215 -14.42 -7.18 14.38
C PHE A 215 -13.48 -6.61 15.45
N GLY A 216 -13.94 -6.47 16.70
CA GLY A 216 -13.14 -6.02 17.83
C GLY A 216 -12.02 -7.00 18.19
N THR A 217 -12.32 -8.29 18.27
CA THR A 217 -11.29 -9.32 18.52
C THR A 217 -10.31 -9.42 17.37
N LEU A 218 -10.77 -9.28 16.12
CA LEU A 218 -9.87 -9.24 14.99
C LEU A 218 -9.02 -7.96 14.94
N TYR A 219 -9.54 -6.81 15.37
CA TYR A 219 -8.76 -5.58 15.52
C TYR A 219 -7.61 -5.79 16.50
N ILE A 220 -7.88 -6.42 17.66
CA ILE A 220 -6.85 -6.80 18.63
C ILE A 220 -5.87 -7.81 18.00
N ALA A 221 -6.36 -8.78 17.24
CA ALA A 221 -5.52 -9.78 16.58
C ALA A 221 -4.56 -9.18 15.54
N GLN A 222 -4.86 -8.00 14.97
CA GLN A 222 -3.99 -7.38 13.97
C GLN A 222 -2.59 -7.13 14.51
N SER A 223 -2.44 -6.77 15.79
CA SER A 223 -1.14 -6.48 16.42
C SER A 223 -0.31 -7.72 16.76
N LYS A 224 -0.91 -8.93 16.79
CA LYS A 224 -0.21 -10.18 17.14
C LYS A 224 0.20 -10.95 15.88
N ASP A 225 1.47 -11.33 15.70
CA ASP A 225 1.92 -12.13 14.55
C ASP A 225 1.57 -13.62 14.74
N THR A 226 0.35 -14.00 14.36
CA THR A 226 -0.17 -15.36 14.50
C THR A 226 -0.59 -15.90 13.14
N ARG A 227 0.08 -16.97 12.68
CA ARG A 227 -0.21 -17.62 11.38
C ARG A 227 -1.66 -18.06 11.25
N TRP A 228 -2.25 -18.54 12.34
CA TRP A 228 -3.63 -19.02 12.41
C TRP A 228 -4.70 -17.96 12.18
N LEU A 229 -4.38 -16.68 12.42
CA LEU A 229 -5.30 -15.55 12.21
C LEU A 229 -5.03 -14.80 10.91
N GLU A 230 -4.00 -15.16 10.14
CA GLU A 230 -3.62 -14.41 8.94
C GLU A 230 -4.72 -14.36 7.88
N MET A 231 -5.46 -15.47 7.67
CA MET A 231 -6.62 -15.51 6.78
C MET A 231 -7.76 -14.61 7.25
N LEU A 232 -7.98 -14.55 8.57
CA LEU A 232 -9.04 -13.73 9.18
C LEU A 232 -8.69 -12.24 9.22
N LYS A 233 -7.40 -11.90 9.16
CA LYS A 233 -6.91 -10.52 9.00
C LYS A 233 -7.19 -9.98 7.59
N ASP A 234 -7.31 -10.85 6.58
CA ASP A 234 -7.76 -10.45 5.25
C ASP A 234 -9.27 -10.19 5.27
N ARG A 235 -9.64 -8.93 5.44
CA ARG A 235 -11.04 -8.49 5.55
C ARG A 235 -11.86 -8.82 4.32
N ALA A 236 -11.25 -8.78 3.13
CA ALA A 236 -11.95 -9.13 1.90
C ALA A 236 -12.29 -10.63 1.89
N THR A 237 -11.35 -11.49 2.31
CA THR A 237 -11.58 -12.93 2.46
C THR A 237 -12.66 -13.21 3.52
N LEU A 238 -12.63 -12.51 4.65
CA LEU A 238 -13.65 -12.61 5.69
C LEU A 238 -15.04 -12.24 5.17
N PHE A 239 -15.19 -11.10 4.48
CA PHE A 239 -16.47 -10.67 3.93
C PHE A 239 -16.99 -11.63 2.85
N LEU A 240 -16.10 -12.18 2.02
CA LEU A 240 -16.47 -13.19 1.04
C LEU A 240 -16.99 -14.46 1.72
N PHE A 241 -16.32 -14.92 2.78
CA PHE A 241 -16.75 -16.07 3.56
C PHE A 241 -18.10 -15.84 4.25
N LEU A 242 -18.29 -14.66 4.85
CA LEU A 242 -19.58 -14.28 5.45
C LEU A 242 -20.69 -14.17 4.39
N SER A 243 -20.38 -13.69 3.18
CA SER A 243 -21.32 -13.68 2.06
C SER A 243 -21.77 -15.09 1.68
N MET A 244 -20.85 -16.05 1.61
CA MET A 244 -21.19 -17.46 1.38
C MET A 244 -22.04 -18.05 2.52
N ALA A 245 -21.72 -17.72 3.77
CA ALA A 245 -22.53 -18.15 4.91
C ALA A 245 -23.95 -17.56 4.87
N ALA A 246 -24.09 -16.32 4.40
CA ALA A 246 -25.39 -15.69 4.22
C ALA A 246 -26.24 -16.35 3.12
N LEU A 247 -25.63 -16.93 2.08
CA LEU A 247 -26.37 -17.67 1.05
C LEU A 247 -27.05 -18.95 1.58
N VAL A 248 -26.52 -19.52 2.66
CA VAL A 248 -27.06 -20.74 3.30
C VAL A 248 -27.86 -20.39 4.57
N ASP A 249 -28.10 -19.10 4.82
CA ASP A 249 -28.75 -18.57 6.02
C ASP A 249 -28.07 -19.01 7.35
N GLN A 250 -26.75 -19.27 7.29
CA GLN A 250 -25.93 -19.64 8.44
C GLN A 250 -25.03 -18.49 8.91
N LEU A 251 -25.37 -17.25 8.55
CA LEU A 251 -24.54 -16.08 8.81
C LEU A 251 -24.25 -15.91 10.31
N LEU A 252 -25.29 -15.93 11.15
CA LEU A 252 -25.13 -15.71 12.59
C LEU A 252 -24.29 -16.80 13.26
N HIS A 253 -24.58 -18.07 12.98
CA HIS A 253 -23.82 -19.20 13.51
C HIS A 253 -22.36 -19.12 13.08
N THR A 254 -22.10 -18.74 11.82
CA THR A 254 -20.74 -18.57 11.30
C THR A 254 -20.00 -17.46 12.02
N VAL A 255 -20.63 -16.29 12.24
CA VAL A 255 -20.03 -15.19 13.02
C VAL A 255 -19.69 -15.65 14.44
N MET A 256 -20.61 -16.35 15.12
CA MET A 256 -20.37 -16.85 16.48
C MET A 256 -19.22 -17.85 16.55
N VAL A 257 -19.16 -18.81 15.63
CA VAL A 257 -18.06 -19.79 15.55
C VAL A 257 -16.73 -19.09 15.29
N LEU A 258 -16.70 -18.10 14.39
CA LEU A 258 -15.51 -17.30 14.13
C LEU A 258 -15.07 -16.49 15.36
N CYS A 259 -16.00 -15.90 16.12
CA CYS A 259 -15.67 -15.22 17.38
C CYS A 259 -14.98 -16.17 18.35
N VAL A 260 -15.56 -17.35 18.59
CA VAL A 260 -15.00 -18.36 19.50
C VAL A 260 -13.62 -18.80 19.01
N TYR A 261 -13.47 -19.05 17.71
CA TYR A 261 -12.20 -19.44 17.10
C TYR A 261 -11.12 -18.37 17.31
N VAL A 262 -11.41 -17.10 17.01
CA VAL A 262 -10.46 -16.00 17.16
C VAL A 262 -10.06 -15.83 18.63
N ILE A 263 -11.02 -15.88 19.55
CA ILE A 263 -10.75 -15.78 20.99
C ILE A 263 -9.88 -16.95 21.45
N ALA A 264 -10.21 -18.19 21.06
CA ALA A 264 -9.45 -19.38 21.43
C ALA A 264 -7.99 -19.30 20.96
N VAL A 265 -7.77 -18.87 19.72
CA VAL A 265 -6.42 -18.70 19.17
C VAL A 265 -5.66 -17.58 19.89
N LEU A 266 -6.31 -16.45 20.19
CA LEU A 266 -5.67 -15.35 20.92
C LEU A 266 -5.26 -15.77 22.35
N LEU A 267 -6.10 -16.54 23.04
CA LEU A 267 -5.81 -17.07 24.37
C LEU A 267 -4.71 -18.13 24.35
N TRP A 268 -4.72 -19.03 23.35
CA TRP A 268 -3.68 -20.03 23.17
C TRP A 268 -2.32 -19.37 22.96
N HIS A 269 -2.26 -18.37 22.08
CA HIS A 269 -1.02 -17.66 21.78
C HIS A 269 -0.50 -16.86 22.99
N ASP A 270 -1.38 -16.23 23.79
CA ASP A 270 -0.95 -15.54 25.02
C ASP A 270 -0.32 -16.52 26.02
N ARG A 271 -0.86 -17.74 26.14
CA ARG A 271 -0.30 -18.79 27.00
C ARG A 271 1.10 -19.22 26.59
N GLU A 272 1.33 -19.48 25.30
CA GLU A 272 2.65 -19.90 24.81
C GLU A 272 3.72 -18.85 25.12
N THR A 273 3.42 -17.57 24.92
CA THR A 273 4.39 -16.49 25.15
C THR A 273 4.83 -16.35 26.61
N ARG A 274 3.98 -16.70 27.58
CA ARG A 274 4.31 -16.61 29.02
C ARG A 274 5.21 -17.75 29.50
N ILE A 275 5.11 -18.93 28.89
CA ILE A 275 5.90 -20.11 29.28
C ILE A 275 7.38 -19.96 28.86
N THR A 276 7.66 -19.17 27.82
CA THR A 276 9.03 -18.95 27.31
C THR A 276 9.84 -17.87 28.04
N THR A 277 9.24 -17.16 29.00
CA THR A 277 9.88 -16.03 29.70
C THR A 277 10.33 -16.34 31.13
N ASP A 278 10.15 -17.57 31.61
CA ASP A 278 10.69 -18.07 32.88
C ASP A 278 11.88 -19.02 32.62
#